data_AF-X0QJE4-F1
#
_entry.id   AF-X0QJE4-F1
#
_cell.length_a   1.000
_cell.length_b   1.000
_cell.length_c   1.000
_cell.angle_alpha   90.00
_cell.angle_beta   90.00
_cell.angle_gamma   90.00
#
_symmetry.space_group_name_H-M   'P 1'
#
loop_
_entity.id
_entity.type
_entity.pdbx_description
1 polymer ?
#
loop_
_entity_poly.entity_id
_entity_poly.type
_entity_poly.pdbx_seq_one_letter_code
_entity_poly.pdbx_strand_id
1 'polypeptide(L)'
;MSEQADMPREHTLPIANIVATDQLITLSRPASRCPHCAHKIEWYENIPLISWLLLRGRCSSCKAAIDLRYPLVELVTALLSVLVIYKFGVNTTGLSALVLVWTLVALTGIDFDTQLLPDRLTFPLAGLGLAVNSQSWFVSPTQSIWGLLLGFLSLWIVVKVFYLITKKHGMGQGDFKLLAVLGAWLGPMMLPLIILLSSLLGSIVGLILMKKQGESRPFAFGPYIAIAGIVALLYGSDIVSWYLGMYV
;
A
#
# COMPACT_ATOMS: atom_id res chain seq x y z
N MET A 1 23.76 -22.38 6.93
CA MET A 1 22.77 -22.78 7.95
C MET A 1 23.47 -22.65 9.30
N SER A 2 23.07 -21.69 10.12
CA SER A 2 23.64 -21.50 11.46
C SER A 2 23.13 -22.60 12.39
N GLU A 3 24.03 -23.38 13.00
CA GLU A 3 23.67 -24.31 14.08
C GLU A 3 23.02 -23.52 15.24
N GLN A 4 21.80 -23.90 15.60
CA GLN A 4 21.13 -23.39 16.78
C GLN A 4 21.65 -24.17 17.99
N ALA A 5 22.54 -23.56 18.77
CA ALA A 5 23.30 -24.22 19.84
C ALA A 5 22.42 -24.82 20.96
N ASP A 6 21.17 -24.38 21.10
CA ASP A 6 20.26 -24.76 22.19
C ASP A 6 19.29 -25.92 21.86
N MET A 7 19.37 -26.53 20.68
CA MET A 7 18.42 -27.60 20.28
C MET A 7 19.15 -28.88 19.83
N PRO A 8 18.89 -30.05 20.46
CA PRO A 8 19.51 -31.31 20.07
C PRO A 8 19.26 -31.63 18.59
N ARG A 9 20.30 -32.10 17.88
CA ARG A 9 20.25 -32.40 16.43
C ARG A 9 19.11 -33.35 16.05
N GLU A 10 18.73 -34.24 16.96
CA GLU A 10 17.64 -35.21 16.79
C GLU A 10 16.28 -34.55 16.52
N HIS A 11 16.07 -33.33 17.05
CA HIS A 11 14.85 -32.55 16.85
C HIS A 11 14.90 -31.61 15.64
N THR A 12 16.09 -31.24 15.18
CA THR A 12 16.26 -30.33 14.03
C THR A 12 16.39 -31.07 12.69
N LEU A 13 16.87 -32.32 12.68
CA LEU A 13 16.97 -33.15 11.48
C LEU A 13 15.62 -33.37 10.76
N PRO A 14 14.49 -33.65 11.44
CA PRO A 14 13.20 -33.79 10.77
C PRO A 14 12.76 -32.48 10.12
N ILE A 15 12.91 -31.36 10.83
CA ILE A 15 12.52 -30.03 10.33
C ILE A 15 13.40 -29.64 9.14
N ALA A 16 14.71 -29.86 9.24
CA ALA A 16 15.65 -29.58 8.15
C ALA A 16 15.34 -30.42 6.91
N ASN A 17 14.97 -31.69 7.08
CA ASN A 17 14.57 -32.57 5.98
C ASN A 17 13.25 -32.11 5.35
N ILE A 18 12.26 -31.69 6.15
CA ILE A 18 10.98 -31.15 5.64
C ILE A 18 11.23 -29.86 4.83
N VAL A 19 12.02 -28.93 5.37
CA VAL A 19 12.36 -27.67 4.67
C VAL A 19 13.20 -27.94 3.40
N ALA A 20 14.08 -28.93 3.42
CA ALA A 20 14.88 -29.31 2.25
C ALA A 20 14.09 -30.04 1.16
N THR A 21 12.98 -30.71 1.52
CA THR A 21 12.09 -31.37 0.56
C THR A 21 10.94 -30.50 0.06
N ASP A 22 10.69 -29.36 0.72
CA ASP A 22 9.66 -28.43 0.27
C ASP A 22 10.04 -27.76 -1.05
N GLN A 23 9.06 -27.58 -1.94
CA GLN A 23 9.31 -26.94 -3.22
C GLN A 23 9.67 -25.47 -2.98
N LEU A 24 10.86 -25.07 -3.43
CA LEU A 24 11.27 -23.66 -3.45
C LEU A 24 10.22 -22.81 -4.17
N ILE A 25 9.51 -21.98 -3.42
CA ILE A 25 8.58 -20.99 -3.96
C ILE A 25 9.38 -19.75 -4.35
N THR A 26 9.29 -19.40 -5.63
CA THR A 26 9.83 -18.17 -6.22
C THR A 26 8.67 -17.31 -6.71
N LEU A 27 8.94 -16.05 -7.09
CA LEU A 27 7.93 -15.13 -7.62
C LEU A 27 7.17 -15.67 -8.85
N SER A 28 7.78 -16.57 -9.63
CA SER A 28 7.21 -17.07 -10.89
C SER A 28 7.00 -18.59 -10.93
N ARG A 29 7.50 -19.33 -9.93
CA ARG A 29 7.38 -20.79 -9.85
C ARG A 29 7.14 -21.22 -8.41
N PRO A 30 6.21 -22.16 -8.15
CA PRO A 30 5.28 -22.78 -9.10
C PRO A 30 4.19 -21.83 -9.60
N ALA A 31 3.46 -22.22 -10.65
CA ALA A 31 2.31 -21.45 -11.14
C ALA A 31 1.21 -21.29 -10.08
N SER A 32 0.34 -20.30 -10.27
CA SER A 32 -0.82 -20.05 -9.42
C SER A 32 -1.65 -21.33 -9.22
N ARG A 33 -2.11 -21.57 -8.00
CA ARG A 33 -2.86 -22.77 -7.63
C ARG A 33 -4.05 -22.44 -6.75
N CYS A 34 -5.12 -23.22 -6.89
CA CYS A 34 -6.28 -23.12 -6.02
C CYS A 34 -5.89 -23.51 -4.57
N PRO A 35 -6.22 -22.71 -3.54
CA PRO A 35 -5.88 -23.02 -2.16
C PRO A 35 -6.64 -24.23 -1.59
N HIS A 36 -7.77 -24.61 -2.20
CA HIS A 36 -8.58 -25.75 -1.73
C HIS A 36 -8.20 -27.10 -2.32
N CYS A 37 -7.88 -27.14 -3.62
CA CYS A 37 -7.64 -28.41 -4.34
C CYS A 37 -6.25 -28.51 -4.98
N ALA A 38 -5.40 -27.49 -4.82
CA ALA A 38 -4.10 -27.38 -5.46
C ALA A 38 -4.13 -27.49 -7.00
N HIS A 39 -5.31 -27.33 -7.62
CA HIS A 39 -5.44 -27.26 -9.07
C HIS A 39 -4.56 -26.13 -9.60
N LYS A 40 -3.71 -26.48 -10.58
CA LYS A 40 -2.87 -25.52 -11.29
C LYS A 40 -3.77 -24.66 -12.17
N ILE A 41 -3.78 -23.36 -11.90
CA ILE A 41 -4.61 -22.39 -12.62
C ILE A 41 -3.99 -22.17 -14.00
N GLU A 42 -4.79 -22.40 -15.05
CA GLU A 42 -4.37 -22.17 -16.42
C GLU A 42 -4.36 -20.67 -16.74
N TRP A 43 -3.61 -20.27 -17.78
CA TRP A 43 -3.41 -18.86 -18.10
C TRP A 43 -4.73 -18.10 -18.38
N TYR A 44 -5.72 -18.76 -18.99
CA TYR A 44 -7.03 -18.16 -19.30
C TYR A 44 -7.93 -18.04 -18.07
N GLU A 45 -7.66 -18.82 -17.02
CA GLU A 45 -8.34 -18.71 -15.73
C GLU A 45 -7.76 -17.57 -14.88
N ASN A 46 -6.63 -17.02 -15.30
CA ASN A 46 -5.91 -15.94 -14.63
C ASN A 46 -6.09 -14.58 -15.34
N ILE A 47 -7.03 -14.46 -16.29
CA ILE A 47 -7.36 -13.19 -16.93
C ILE A 47 -8.20 -12.34 -15.96
N PRO A 48 -7.69 -11.20 -15.46
CA PRO A 48 -8.37 -10.39 -14.43
C PRO A 48 -9.81 -10.07 -14.79
N LEU A 49 -10.72 -10.15 -13.81
CA LEU A 49 -12.17 -9.95 -13.88
C LEU A 49 -12.94 -10.90 -14.81
N ILE A 50 -12.45 -11.11 -16.02
CA ILE A 50 -13.09 -11.91 -17.08
C ILE A 50 -13.17 -13.36 -16.65
N SER A 51 -12.06 -13.95 -16.20
CA SER A 51 -12.05 -15.35 -15.76
C SER A 51 -12.97 -15.56 -14.56
N TRP A 52 -12.94 -14.65 -13.58
CA TRP A 52 -13.82 -14.71 -12.41
C TRP A 52 -15.29 -14.67 -12.81
N LEU A 53 -15.67 -13.79 -13.74
CA LEU A 53 -17.05 -13.67 -14.22
C LEU A 53 -17.51 -14.91 -15.00
N LEU A 54 -16.66 -15.43 -15.90
CA LEU A 54 -16.95 -16.66 -16.66
C LEU A 54 -17.05 -17.89 -15.77
N LEU A 55 -16.20 -17.98 -14.74
CA LEU A 55 -16.20 -19.06 -13.76
C LEU A 55 -17.26 -18.86 -12.66
N ARG A 56 -18.02 -17.77 -12.70
CA ARG A 56 -19.04 -17.38 -11.70
C ARG A 56 -18.48 -17.33 -10.27
N GLY A 57 -17.26 -16.84 -10.14
CA GLY A 57 -16.54 -16.69 -8.88
C GLY A 57 -16.20 -18.03 -8.20
N ARG A 58 -16.04 -19.11 -8.97
CA ARG A 58 -15.72 -20.44 -8.42
C ARG A 58 -14.54 -21.08 -9.15
N CYS A 59 -13.77 -21.91 -8.46
CA CYS A 59 -12.72 -22.69 -9.11
C CYS A 59 -13.31 -23.62 -10.18
N SER A 60 -12.66 -23.74 -11.33
CA SER A 60 -13.08 -24.62 -12.43
C SER A 60 -13.19 -26.09 -12.02
N SER A 61 -12.22 -26.58 -11.24
CA SER A 61 -12.11 -27.96 -10.77
C SER A 61 -12.98 -28.23 -9.54
N CYS A 62 -12.66 -27.66 -8.37
CA CYS A 62 -13.35 -28.01 -7.11
C CYS A 62 -14.62 -27.21 -6.81
N LYS A 63 -14.98 -26.22 -7.64
CA LYS A 63 -16.14 -25.32 -7.46
C LYS A 63 -16.15 -24.50 -6.16
N ALA A 64 -15.06 -24.50 -5.39
CA ALA A 64 -14.89 -23.64 -4.23
C ALA A 64 -14.98 -22.16 -4.64
N ALA A 65 -15.57 -21.32 -3.78
CA ALA A 65 -15.72 -19.90 -4.05
C ALA A 65 -14.36 -19.18 -4.03
N ILE A 66 -14.19 -18.24 -4.96
CA ILE A 66 -13.04 -17.33 -5.01
C ILE A 66 -13.44 -16.05 -4.27
N ASP A 67 -12.59 -15.60 -3.34
CA ASP A 67 -12.83 -14.40 -2.54
C ASP A 67 -13.05 -13.17 -3.45
N LEU A 68 -14.05 -12.35 -3.11
CA LEU A 68 -14.39 -11.12 -3.82
C LEU A 68 -13.26 -10.07 -3.76
N ARG A 69 -12.33 -10.22 -2.82
CA ARG A 69 -11.15 -9.35 -2.71
C ARG A 69 -10.32 -9.33 -3.99
N TYR A 70 -10.14 -10.47 -4.67
CA TYR A 70 -9.35 -10.55 -5.90
C TYR A 70 -9.93 -9.69 -7.03
N PRO A 71 -11.18 -9.91 -7.49
CA PRO A 71 -11.76 -9.07 -8.54
C PRO A 71 -11.92 -7.62 -8.11
N LEU A 72 -12.11 -7.32 -6.81
CA LEU A 72 -12.17 -5.94 -6.34
C LEU A 72 -10.83 -5.22 -6.54
N VAL A 73 -9.71 -5.83 -6.13
CA VAL A 73 -8.38 -5.24 -6.33
C VAL A 73 -8.07 -5.06 -7.81
N GLU A 74 -8.39 -6.07 -8.64
CA GLU A 74 -8.21 -5.99 -10.09
C GLU A 74 -9.00 -4.83 -10.71
N LEU A 75 -10.28 -4.67 -10.34
CA LEU A 75 -11.12 -3.59 -10.83
C LEU A 75 -10.61 -2.22 -10.37
N VAL A 76 -10.26 -2.07 -9.09
CA VAL A 76 -9.73 -0.82 -8.55
C VAL A 76 -8.43 -0.44 -9.24
N THR A 77 -7.49 -1.38 -9.40
CA THR A 77 -6.23 -1.13 -10.09
C THR A 77 -6.45 -0.76 -11.56
N ALA A 78 -7.37 -1.43 -12.26
CA ALA A 78 -7.72 -1.10 -13.64
C ALA A 78 -8.30 0.31 -13.78
N LEU A 79 -9.30 0.65 -12.95
CA LEU A 79 -9.95 1.97 -12.96
C LEU A 79 -8.95 3.08 -12.62
N LEU A 80 -8.14 2.91 -11.58
CA LEU A 80 -7.11 3.88 -11.23
C LEU A 80 -6.07 4.04 -12.32
N SER A 81 -5.70 2.95 -13.02
CA SER A 81 -4.75 3.03 -14.13
C SER A 81 -5.30 3.85 -15.30
N VAL A 82 -6.58 3.65 -15.64
CA VAL A 82 -7.27 4.45 -16.66
C VAL A 82 -7.31 5.92 -16.25
N LEU A 83 -7.64 6.23 -14.99
CA LEU A 83 -7.67 7.60 -14.48
C LEU A 83 -6.30 8.28 -14.52
N VAL A 84 -5.23 7.56 -14.14
CA VAL A 84 -3.86 8.07 -14.22
C VAL A 84 -3.47 8.39 -15.65
N ILE A 85 -3.70 7.47 -16.59
CA ILE A 85 -3.38 7.69 -18.01
C ILE A 85 -4.24 8.82 -18.60
N TYR A 86 -5.50 8.94 -18.19
CA TYR A 86 -6.35 10.04 -18.59
C TYR A 86 -5.81 11.41 -18.12
N LYS A 87 -5.29 11.51 -16.89
CA LYS A 87 -4.78 12.77 -16.32
C LYS A 87 -3.36 13.12 -16.80
N PHE A 88 -2.46 12.14 -16.86
CA PHE A 88 -1.02 12.35 -17.12
C PHE A 88 -0.55 11.96 -18.52
N GLY A 89 -1.37 11.23 -19.28
CA GLY A 89 -1.05 10.74 -20.63
C GLY A 89 -0.19 9.47 -20.66
N VAL A 90 -0.03 8.90 -21.86
CA VAL A 90 0.83 7.72 -22.11
C VAL A 90 2.27 8.19 -22.34
N ASN A 91 2.94 8.60 -21.28
CA ASN A 91 4.33 9.07 -21.28
C ASN A 91 5.06 8.59 -20.00
N THR A 92 6.29 9.06 -19.78
CA THR A 92 7.09 8.69 -18.61
C THR A 92 6.49 9.18 -17.28
N THR A 93 5.81 10.33 -17.28
CA THR A 93 5.09 10.86 -16.12
C THR A 93 3.87 10.01 -15.78
N GLY A 94 3.10 9.58 -16.78
CA GLY A 94 2.00 8.63 -16.59
C GLY A 94 2.48 7.28 -16.09
N LEU A 95 3.59 6.76 -16.64
CA LEU A 95 4.20 5.51 -16.18
C LEU A 95 4.67 5.60 -14.72
N SER A 96 5.33 6.69 -14.32
CA SER A 96 5.78 6.87 -12.94
C SER A 96 4.60 7.01 -11.98
N ALA A 97 3.54 7.73 -12.37
CA ALA A 97 2.30 7.80 -11.60
C ALA A 97 1.62 6.43 -11.45
N LEU A 98 1.62 5.58 -12.49
CA LEU A 98 1.11 4.21 -12.40
C LEU A 98 1.90 3.37 -11.39
N VAL A 99 3.24 3.44 -11.41
CA VAL A 99 4.09 2.74 -10.44
C VAL A 99 3.78 3.17 -9.01
N LEU A 100 3.61 4.49 -8.78
CA LEU A 100 3.19 5.02 -7.49
C LEU A 100 1.84 4.44 -7.06
N VAL A 101 0.82 4.54 -7.91
CA VAL A 101 -0.55 4.10 -7.60
C VAL A 101 -0.62 2.60 -7.37
N TRP A 102 0.02 1.77 -8.20
CA TRP A 102 0.04 0.32 -8.02
C TRP A 102 0.70 -0.08 -6.70
N THR A 103 1.80 0.59 -6.34
CA THR A 103 2.47 0.33 -5.07
C THR A 103 1.62 0.78 -3.89
N LEU A 104 0.91 1.91 -3.99
CA LEU A 104 -0.03 2.37 -2.96
C LEU A 104 -1.22 1.41 -2.78
N VAL A 105 -1.76 0.85 -3.86
CA VAL A 105 -2.81 -0.18 -3.79
C VAL A 105 -2.30 -1.45 -3.10
N ALA A 106 -1.08 -1.90 -3.44
CA ALA A 106 -0.47 -3.05 -2.78
C ALA A 106 -0.21 -2.79 -1.29
N LEU A 107 0.35 -1.63 -0.94
CA LEU A 107 0.58 -1.21 0.44
C LEU A 107 -0.72 -1.13 1.24
N THR A 108 -1.79 -0.63 0.62
CA THR A 108 -3.13 -0.59 1.22
C THR A 108 -3.62 -2.00 1.58
N GLY A 109 -3.49 -2.96 0.66
CA GLY A 109 -3.87 -4.35 0.91
C GLY A 109 -3.06 -5.01 2.02
N ILE A 110 -1.73 -4.79 2.02
CA ILE A 110 -0.83 -5.34 3.04
C ILE A 110 -1.14 -4.75 4.42
N ASP A 111 -1.39 -3.43 4.48
CA ASP A 111 -1.66 -2.74 5.74
C ASP A 111 -3.02 -3.12 6.33
N PHE A 112 -4.04 -3.37 5.49
CA PHE A 112 -5.32 -3.91 5.97
C PHE A 112 -5.19 -5.29 6.61
N ASP A 113 -4.31 -6.15 6.09
CA ASP A 113 -4.14 -7.51 6.61
C ASP A 113 -3.21 -7.58 7.82
N THR A 114 -2.13 -6.80 7.79
CA THR A 114 -1.00 -6.97 8.71
C THR A 114 -0.70 -5.75 9.57
N GLN A 115 -1.28 -4.58 9.24
CA GLN A 115 -1.00 -3.30 9.91
C GLN A 115 0.49 -2.90 9.84
N LEU A 116 1.19 -3.41 8.83
CA LEU A 116 2.62 -3.18 8.60
C LEU A 116 2.83 -2.65 7.18
N LEU A 117 3.68 -1.63 7.07
CA LEU A 117 4.14 -1.08 5.80
C LEU A 117 5.58 -1.55 5.55
N PRO A 118 5.81 -2.48 4.61
CA PRO A 118 7.12 -3.07 4.41
C PRO A 118 8.12 -2.08 3.82
N ASP A 119 9.28 -1.97 4.49
CA ASP A 119 10.39 -1.10 4.07
C ASP A 119 10.93 -1.41 2.67
N ARG A 120 10.77 -2.67 2.23
CA ARG A 120 11.12 -3.13 0.88
C ARG A 120 10.26 -2.52 -0.22
N LEU A 121 9.10 -1.94 0.11
CA LEU A 121 8.26 -1.21 -0.84
C LEU A 121 8.36 0.30 -0.60
N THR A 122 8.33 0.75 0.64
CA THR A 122 8.29 2.20 0.96
C THR A 122 9.60 2.90 0.62
N PHE A 123 10.77 2.34 0.95
CA PHE A 123 12.05 3.02 0.67
C PHE A 123 12.39 3.10 -0.82
N PRO A 124 12.25 2.01 -1.63
CA PRO A 124 12.41 2.14 -3.07
C PRO A 124 11.43 3.13 -3.67
N LEU A 125 10.19 3.18 -3.19
CA LEU A 125 9.19 4.12 -3.68
C LEU A 125 9.55 5.58 -3.34
N ALA A 126 10.09 5.85 -2.15
CA ALA A 126 10.61 7.18 -1.81
C ALA A 126 11.78 7.57 -2.74
N GLY A 127 12.74 6.66 -2.95
CA GLY A 127 13.87 6.87 -3.85
C GLY A 127 13.44 7.12 -5.29
N LEU A 128 12.45 6.38 -5.79
CA LEU A 128 11.85 6.59 -7.10
C LEU A 128 11.17 7.96 -7.20
N GLY A 129 10.50 8.42 -6.14
CA GLY A 129 9.92 9.76 -6.09
C GLY A 129 10.97 10.86 -6.26
N LEU A 130 12.10 10.76 -5.55
CA LEU A 130 13.22 11.67 -5.72
C LEU A 130 13.82 11.60 -7.13
N ALA A 131 14.02 10.38 -7.66
CA ALA A 131 14.62 10.17 -8.98
C ALA A 131 13.72 10.72 -10.09
N VAL A 132 12.42 10.50 -10.00
CA VAL A 132 11.43 11.03 -10.97
C VAL A 132 11.37 12.55 -10.90
N ASN A 133 11.32 13.12 -9.69
CA ASN A 133 11.26 14.57 -9.53
C ASN A 133 12.61 15.28 -9.77
N SER A 134 13.72 14.54 -9.96
CA SER A 134 14.95 15.12 -10.51
C SER A 134 14.73 15.75 -11.90
N GLN A 135 13.75 15.23 -12.65
CA GLN A 135 13.33 15.74 -13.96
C GLN A 135 12.15 16.72 -13.87
N SER A 136 11.73 17.11 -12.66
CA SER A 136 10.60 18.02 -12.40
C SER A 136 9.26 17.56 -12.99
N TRP A 137 9.00 16.26 -13.08
CA TRP A 137 7.76 15.74 -13.68
C TRP A 137 6.50 16.02 -12.85
N PHE A 138 6.60 16.02 -11.51
CA PHE A 138 5.48 16.40 -10.63
C PHE A 138 5.79 17.67 -9.86
N VAL A 139 6.95 17.73 -9.21
CA VAL A 139 7.43 18.88 -8.42
C VAL A 139 8.92 19.10 -8.65
N SER A 140 9.41 20.29 -8.31
CA SER A 140 10.85 20.58 -8.39
C SER A 140 11.69 19.66 -7.49
N PRO A 141 12.96 19.36 -7.82
CA PRO A 141 13.82 18.50 -7.02
C PRO A 141 13.94 18.96 -5.56
N THR A 142 14.06 20.28 -5.36
CA THR A 142 14.13 20.88 -4.03
C THR A 142 12.84 20.64 -3.24
N GLN A 143 11.66 20.81 -3.86
CA GLN A 143 10.39 20.50 -3.21
C GLN A 143 10.26 19.02 -2.91
N SER A 144 10.73 18.13 -3.79
CA SER A 144 10.70 16.68 -3.55
C SER A 144 11.52 16.29 -2.31
N ILE A 145 12.74 16.82 -2.17
CA ILE A 145 13.61 16.58 -1.00
C ILE A 145 12.95 17.10 0.28
N TRP A 146 12.48 18.35 0.28
CA TRP A 146 11.81 18.93 1.44
C TRP A 146 10.49 18.24 1.76
N GLY A 147 9.74 17.80 0.75
CA GLY A 147 8.52 17.02 0.92
C GLY A 147 8.80 15.69 1.62
N LEU A 148 9.87 14.98 1.23
CA LEU A 148 10.29 13.75 1.92
C LEU A 148 10.66 14.03 3.38
N LEU A 149 11.50 15.02 3.63
CA LEU A 149 11.96 15.37 4.98
C LEU A 149 10.81 15.82 5.88
N LEU A 150 9.97 16.74 5.40
CA LEU A 150 8.83 17.25 6.17
C LEU A 150 7.74 16.19 6.33
N GLY A 151 7.52 15.34 5.33
CA GLY A 151 6.59 14.21 5.42
C GLY A 151 6.99 13.23 6.51
N PHE A 152 8.29 12.91 6.60
CA PHE A 152 8.81 12.05 7.67
C PHE A 152 8.74 12.75 9.04
N LEU A 153 9.30 13.96 9.14
CA LEU A 153 9.49 14.65 10.41
C LEU A 153 8.18 15.08 11.05
N SER A 154 7.18 15.49 10.25
CA SER A 154 5.89 15.99 10.77
C SER A 154 5.22 14.99 11.71
N LEU A 155 4.94 13.77 11.22
CA LEU A 155 4.32 12.73 12.03
C LEU A 155 5.30 12.13 13.04
N TRP A 156 6.59 12.00 12.70
CA TRP A 156 7.58 11.45 13.63
C TRP A 156 7.72 12.30 14.90
N ILE A 157 7.78 13.63 14.76
CA ILE A 157 7.85 14.56 15.90
C ILE A 157 6.59 14.43 16.76
N VAL A 158 5.40 14.43 16.15
CA VAL A 158 4.12 14.28 16.87
C VAL A 158 4.09 12.98 17.68
N VAL A 159 4.48 11.86 17.05
CA VAL A 159 4.52 10.55 17.72
C VAL A 159 5.55 10.53 18.85
N LYS A 160 6.72 11.15 18.65
CA LYS A 160 7.77 11.18 19.67
C LYS A 160 7.35 12.03 20.87
N VAL A 161 6.77 13.20 20.64
CA VAL A 161 6.25 14.08 21.69
C VAL A 161 5.13 13.37 22.45
N PHE A 162 4.19 12.75 21.75
CA PHE A 162 3.13 11.95 22.36
C PHE A 162 3.69 10.81 23.23
N TYR A 163 4.69 10.07 22.73
CA TYR A 163 5.34 9.02 23.49
C TYR A 163 6.06 9.55 24.74
N LEU A 164 6.71 10.72 24.66
CA LEU A 164 7.39 11.31 25.81
C LEU A 164 6.41 11.68 26.93
N ILE A 165 5.23 12.20 26.57
CA ILE A 165 4.18 12.61 27.51
C ILE A 165 3.42 11.40 28.07
N THR A 166 2.97 10.48 27.20
CA THR A 166 2.03 9.42 27.57
C THR A 166 2.74 8.10 27.90
N LYS A 167 4.00 7.91 27.49
CA LYS A 167 4.75 6.64 27.54
C LYS A 167 4.05 5.47 26.83
N LYS A 168 3.10 5.78 25.95
CA LYS A 168 2.35 4.81 25.13
C LYS A 168 2.68 5.02 23.66
N HIS A 169 2.68 3.93 22.89
CA HIS A 169 2.84 3.98 21.45
C HIS A 169 1.50 4.36 20.82
N GLY A 170 1.42 5.58 20.27
CA GLY A 170 0.16 6.15 19.77
C GLY A 170 -0.16 5.87 18.30
N MET A 171 0.85 5.68 17.44
CA MET A 171 0.68 5.59 15.98
C MET A 171 1.70 4.63 15.35
N GLY A 172 1.33 4.03 14.22
CA GLY A 172 2.16 3.08 13.49
C GLY A 172 3.40 3.74 12.88
N GLN A 173 4.56 3.09 13.00
CA GLN A 173 5.80 3.63 12.44
C GLN A 173 5.83 3.63 10.90
N GLY A 174 4.94 2.86 10.27
CA GLY A 174 4.79 2.86 8.82
C GLY A 174 4.22 4.17 8.28
N ASP A 175 3.33 4.83 9.03
CA ASP A 175 2.55 5.97 8.54
C ASP A 175 3.42 7.18 8.20
N PHE A 176 4.40 7.51 9.05
CA PHE A 176 5.34 8.60 8.76
C PHE A 176 6.30 8.26 7.60
N LYS A 177 6.59 6.98 7.35
CA LYS A 177 7.36 6.56 6.16
C LYS A 177 6.52 6.73 4.90
N LEU A 178 5.25 6.34 4.93
CA LEU A 178 4.34 6.51 3.80
C LEU A 178 4.09 7.99 3.49
N LEU A 179 3.95 8.83 4.52
CA LEU A 179 3.82 10.27 4.34
C LEU A 179 5.10 10.89 3.76
N ALA A 180 6.29 10.41 4.17
CA ALA A 180 7.56 10.79 3.56
C ALA A 180 7.63 10.41 2.06
N VAL A 181 7.17 9.21 1.72
CA VAL A 181 7.04 8.78 0.32
C VAL A 181 6.14 9.75 -0.44
N LEU A 182 4.91 10.00 0.03
CA LEU A 182 4.00 10.91 -0.66
C LEU A 182 4.56 12.34 -0.76
N GLY A 183 5.28 12.81 0.25
CA GLY A 183 6.00 14.08 0.20
C GLY A 183 7.11 14.11 -0.85
N ALA A 184 7.85 13.00 -1.04
CA ALA A 184 8.85 12.89 -2.09
C ALA A 184 8.23 13.01 -3.49
N TRP A 185 7.02 12.48 -3.69
CA TRP A 185 6.34 12.49 -4.98
C TRP A 185 5.59 13.80 -5.26
N LEU A 186 4.85 14.29 -4.26
CA LEU A 186 3.88 15.39 -4.41
C LEU A 186 4.36 16.73 -3.82
N GLY A 187 5.51 16.74 -3.15
CA GLY A 187 6.07 17.91 -2.48
C GLY A 187 5.39 18.27 -1.15
N PRO A 188 5.92 19.28 -0.44
CA PRO A 188 5.49 19.62 0.91
C PRO A 188 4.13 20.31 0.95
N MET A 189 3.76 21.03 -0.12
CA MET A 189 2.47 21.72 -0.24
C MET A 189 1.28 20.75 -0.16
N MET A 190 1.44 19.52 -0.63
CA MET A 190 0.36 18.52 -0.63
C MET A 190 0.24 17.77 0.70
N LEU A 191 1.26 17.81 1.57
CA LEU A 191 1.25 17.07 2.84
C LEU A 191 0.08 17.43 3.77
N PRO A 192 -0.25 18.73 4.00
CA PRO A 192 -1.40 19.09 4.83
C PRO A 192 -2.72 18.55 4.30
N LEU A 193 -2.92 18.58 2.98
CA LEU A 193 -4.11 18.03 2.34
C LEU A 193 -4.22 16.51 2.57
N ILE A 194 -3.10 15.79 2.42
CA ILE A 194 -3.05 14.34 2.63
C ILE A 194 -3.35 13.98 4.09
N ILE A 195 -2.76 14.71 5.05
CA ILE A 195 -3.03 14.51 6.48
C ILE A 195 -4.51 14.78 6.79
N LEU A 196 -5.06 15.87 6.25
CA LEU A 196 -6.46 16.25 6.47
C LEU A 196 -7.42 15.20 5.91
N LEU A 197 -7.26 14.81 4.65
CA LEU A 197 -8.11 13.81 3.99
C LEU A 197 -8.00 12.45 4.66
N SER A 198 -6.78 12.01 5.00
CA SER A 198 -6.57 10.72 5.66
C SER A 198 -7.18 10.69 7.07
N SER A 199 -7.04 11.78 7.85
CA SER A 199 -7.67 11.90 9.16
C SER A 199 -9.19 11.95 9.09
N LEU A 200 -9.76 12.65 8.11
CA LEU A 200 -11.20 12.71 7.90
C LEU A 200 -11.76 11.33 7.53
N LEU A 201 -11.18 10.65 6.55
CA LEU A 201 -11.60 9.29 6.16
C LEU A 201 -11.43 8.31 7.32
N GLY A 202 -10.29 8.39 8.03
CA GLY A 202 -10.00 7.51 9.15
C GLY A 202 -10.89 7.71 10.36
N SER A 203 -11.25 8.95 10.68
CA SER A 203 -12.19 9.24 11.76
C SER A 203 -13.60 8.77 11.43
N ILE A 204 -14.09 8.97 10.20
CA ILE A 204 -15.41 8.49 9.77
C ILE A 204 -15.49 6.97 9.93
N VAL A 205 -14.52 6.23 9.39
CA VAL A 205 -14.52 4.77 9.49
C VAL A 205 -14.28 4.30 10.92
N GLY A 206 -13.38 4.95 11.66
CA GLY A 206 -13.12 4.66 13.07
C GLY A 206 -14.37 4.78 13.94
N LEU A 207 -15.16 5.84 13.75
CA LEU A 207 -16.44 6.04 14.45
C LEU A 207 -17.46 4.94 14.10
N ILE A 208 -17.55 4.54 12.83
CA ILE A 208 -18.44 3.45 12.39
C ILE A 208 -18.03 2.12 13.03
N LEU A 209 -16.73 1.81 13.05
CA LEU A 209 -16.21 0.58 13.64
C LEU A 209 -16.42 0.54 15.16
N MET A 210 -16.15 1.66 15.85
CA MET A 210 -16.37 1.78 17.29
C MET A 210 -17.84 1.53 17.66
N LYS A 211 -18.78 2.04 16.84
CA LYS A 211 -20.21 1.85 17.03
C LYS A 211 -20.68 0.40 16.79
N LYS A 212 -19.98 -0.36 15.93
CA LYS A 212 -20.32 -1.75 15.60
C LYS A 212 -19.68 -2.79 16.53
N GLN A 213 -18.47 -2.54 17.02
CA GLN A 213 -17.65 -3.56 17.69
C GLN A 213 -17.39 -3.28 19.18
N GLY A 214 -17.81 -2.14 19.72
CA GLY A 214 -17.80 -1.84 21.16
C GLY A 214 -16.42 -1.61 21.79
N GLU A 215 -15.33 -2.02 21.13
CA GLU A 215 -13.95 -1.83 21.58
C GLU A 215 -13.07 -1.15 20.52
N SER A 216 -12.13 -0.33 20.99
CA SER A 216 -11.09 0.30 20.19
C SER A 216 -10.00 -0.71 19.80
N ARG A 217 -10.27 -1.56 18.81
CA ARG A 217 -9.23 -2.41 18.23
C ARG A 217 -8.19 -1.56 17.50
N PRO A 218 -6.93 -2.01 17.42
CA PRO A 218 -5.91 -1.35 16.60
C PRO A 218 -6.43 -1.25 15.17
N PHE A 219 -6.44 -0.03 14.63
CA PHE A 219 -6.96 0.27 13.31
C PHE A 219 -5.81 0.73 12.40
N ALA A 220 -5.72 0.20 11.18
CA ALA A 220 -4.64 0.48 10.23
C ALA A 220 -4.87 1.82 9.53
N PHE A 221 -4.06 2.85 9.82
CA PHE A 221 -4.23 4.20 9.27
C PHE A 221 -3.59 4.38 7.89
N GLY A 222 -2.60 3.55 7.54
CA GLY A 222 -1.91 3.57 6.26
C GLY A 222 -2.80 3.51 5.01
N PRO A 223 -3.93 2.77 4.96
CA PRO A 223 -4.83 2.76 3.80
C PRO A 223 -5.39 4.14 3.49
N TYR A 224 -5.71 4.92 4.53
CA TYR A 224 -6.29 6.24 4.35
C TYR A 224 -5.25 7.27 3.92
N ILE A 225 -4.00 7.13 4.38
CA ILE A 225 -2.89 7.92 3.84
C ILE A 225 -2.68 7.60 2.36
N ALA A 226 -2.68 6.31 1.98
CA ALA A 226 -2.53 5.89 0.60
C ALA A 226 -3.67 6.41 -0.30
N ILE A 227 -4.93 6.27 0.14
CA ILE A 227 -6.11 6.79 -0.57
C ILE A 227 -6.02 8.32 -0.70
N ALA A 228 -5.72 9.03 0.38
CA ALA A 228 -5.54 10.49 0.35
C ALA A 228 -4.40 10.90 -0.59
N GLY A 229 -3.31 10.12 -0.65
CA GLY A 229 -2.21 10.32 -1.58
C GLY A 229 -2.63 10.15 -3.04
N ILE A 230 -3.44 9.13 -3.37
CA ILE A 230 -3.99 8.93 -4.72
C ILE A 230 -4.91 10.10 -5.10
N VAL A 231 -5.78 10.54 -4.17
CA VAL A 231 -6.64 11.71 -4.41
C VAL A 231 -5.82 12.98 -4.62
N ALA A 232 -4.79 13.21 -3.80
CA ALA A 232 -3.90 14.36 -3.94
C ALA A 232 -3.10 14.34 -5.25
N LEU A 233 -2.67 13.15 -5.72
CA LEU A 233 -2.01 13.00 -7.02
C LEU A 233 -2.94 13.40 -8.18
N LEU A 234 -4.19 12.95 -8.17
CA LEU A 234 -5.12 13.14 -9.29
C LEU A 234 -5.81 14.51 -9.30
N TYR A 235 -6.12 15.04 -8.11
CA TYR A 235 -6.98 16.22 -7.95
C TYR A 235 -6.43 17.24 -6.93
N GLY A 236 -5.22 17.03 -6.38
CA GLY A 236 -4.69 17.90 -5.34
C GLY A 236 -4.54 19.35 -5.76
N SER A 237 -4.11 19.62 -7.00
CA SER A 237 -4.02 20.98 -7.55
C SER A 237 -5.38 21.67 -7.59
N ASP A 238 -6.41 20.94 -8.01
CA ASP A 238 -7.78 21.44 -8.17
C ASP A 238 -8.39 21.72 -6.79
N ILE A 239 -8.14 20.85 -5.80
CA ILE A 239 -8.61 21.01 -4.42
C ILE A 239 -7.90 22.17 -3.72
N VAL A 240 -6.58 22.28 -3.86
CA VAL A 240 -5.79 23.37 -3.24
C VAL A 240 -6.16 24.71 -3.86
N SER A 241 -6.32 24.78 -5.19
CA SER A 241 -6.76 26.01 -5.87
C SER A 241 -8.19 26.39 -5.53
N TRP A 242 -9.11 25.43 -5.36
CA TRP A 242 -10.45 25.71 -4.86
C TRP A 242 -10.43 26.27 -3.42
N TYR A 243 -9.63 25.67 -2.53
CA TYR A 243 -9.52 26.13 -1.15
C TYR A 243 -8.88 27.52 -1.03
N LEU A 244 -7.77 27.77 -1.74
CA LEU A 244 -7.04 29.04 -1.71
C LEU A 244 -7.70 30.12 -2.58
N GLY A 245 -8.36 29.74 -3.67
CA GLY A 245 -9.09 30.64 -4.56
C GLY A 245 -10.39 31.16 -3.97
N MET A 246 -10.88 30.63 -2.85
CA MET A 246 -11.92 31.27 -2.04
C MET A 246 -11.40 32.46 -1.21
N TYR A 247 -10.08 32.68 -1.16
CA TYR A 247 -9.44 33.75 -0.38
C TYR A 247 -8.79 34.85 -1.23
N VAL A 248 -9.00 34.85 -2.55
CA VAL A 248 -8.62 35.93 -3.48
C VAL A 248 -9.88 36.46 -4.14
#